data_AF-A0A1T4PWB0-F1
#
_entry.id   AF-A0A1T4PWB0-F1
#
_cell.length_a   1.000
_cell.length_b   1.000
_cell.length_c   1.000
_cell.angle_alpha   90.00
_cell.angle_beta   90.00
_cell.angle_gamma   90.00
#
_symmetry.space_group_name_H-M   'P 1'
#
loop_
_entity.id
_entity.type
_entity.pdbx_description
1 polymer ?
#
loop_
_entity_poly.entity_id
_entity_poly.type
_entity_poly.pdbx_seq_one_letter_code
_entity_poly.pdbx_strand_id
1 'polypeptide(L)'
;MNSNKNNDTMIFYGLLYIGLIFVFGIIYICIGKGNFKLPADEDYNFITFMYFSSITMTTLGYGDILPVTSLARGLASIQTILGIVIIGFFLNSVASKQAEDLALLEERSCQLGLQHTMKYGY
;
A
#
# COMPACT_ATOMS: atom_id res chain seq x y z
N MET A 1 -10.62 11.85 21.03
CA MET A 1 -10.14 10.48 21.32
C MET A 1 -10.07 9.57 20.07
N ASN A 2 -10.22 10.12 18.84
CA ASN A 2 -10.30 9.34 17.59
C ASN A 2 -9.02 9.40 16.71
N SER A 3 -8.07 10.30 17.02
CA SER A 3 -6.85 10.44 16.20
C SER A 3 -5.88 9.26 16.31
N ASN A 4 -5.88 8.51 17.43
CA ASN A 4 -4.96 7.40 17.63
C ASN A 4 -5.32 6.17 16.78
N LYS A 5 -6.60 5.74 16.80
CA LYS A 5 -7.11 4.63 15.96
C LYS A 5 -6.84 4.82 14.46
N ASN A 6 -6.90 6.07 14.03
CA ASN A 6 -6.74 6.48 12.65
C ASN A 6 -5.28 6.37 12.17
N ASN A 7 -4.33 6.66 13.05
CA ASN A 7 -2.90 6.49 12.78
C ASN A 7 -2.53 5.01 12.84
N ASP A 8 -3.09 4.26 13.79
CA ASP A 8 -2.90 2.81 13.90
C ASP A 8 -3.34 2.10 12.62
N THR A 9 -4.45 2.53 12.02
CA THR A 9 -4.97 1.97 10.76
C THR A 9 -4.04 2.25 9.57
N MET A 10 -3.50 3.46 9.46
CA MET A 10 -2.56 3.81 8.38
C MET A 10 -1.23 3.08 8.52
N ILE A 11 -0.70 3.02 9.74
CA ILE A 11 0.52 2.28 10.06
C ILE A 11 0.31 0.79 9.77
N PHE A 12 -0.86 0.24 10.12
CA PHE A 12 -1.21 -1.14 9.83
C PHE A 12 -1.18 -1.46 8.33
N TYR A 13 -1.78 -0.62 7.47
CA TYR A 13 -1.71 -0.83 6.02
C TYR A 13 -0.27 -0.75 5.48
N GLY A 14 0.55 0.17 6.00
CA GLY A 14 1.97 0.27 5.63
C GLY A 14 2.78 -0.96 6.04
N LEU A 15 2.59 -1.43 7.28
CA LEU A 15 3.23 -2.65 7.78
C LEU A 15 2.76 -3.90 7.04
N LEU A 16 1.47 -3.98 6.71
CA LEU A 16 0.90 -5.06 5.91
C LEU A 16 1.51 -5.09 4.51
N TYR A 17 1.68 -3.92 3.88
CA TYR A 17 2.30 -3.79 2.56
C TYR A 17 3.75 -4.26 2.56
N ILE A 18 4.56 -3.78 3.52
CA ILE A 18 5.95 -4.22 3.67
C ILE A 18 6.02 -5.72 4.01
N GLY A 19 5.18 -6.18 4.93
CA GLY A 19 5.09 -7.58 5.32
C GLY A 19 4.80 -8.50 4.14
N LEU A 20 3.91 -8.10 3.23
CA LEU A 20 3.63 -8.85 2.00
C LEU A 20 4.85 -8.97 1.08
N ILE A 21 5.68 -7.92 0.96
CA ILE A 21 6.91 -8.00 0.16
C ILE A 21 7.83 -9.11 0.69
N PHE A 22 8.03 -9.16 2.01
CA PHE A 22 8.83 -10.20 2.66
C PHE A 22 8.20 -11.59 2.50
N VAL A 23 6.90 -11.72 2.74
CA VAL A 23 6.16 -12.99 2.62
C VAL A 23 6.28 -13.54 1.20
N PHE A 24 6.02 -12.72 0.17
CA PHE A 24 6.16 -13.15 -1.22
C PHE A 24 7.62 -13.44 -1.60
N GLY A 25 8.58 -12.67 -1.08
CA GLY A 25 10.01 -12.97 -1.26
C GLY A 25 10.39 -14.36 -0.73
N ILE A 26 9.87 -14.73 0.45
CA ILE A 26 10.05 -16.07 1.04
C ILE A 26 9.32 -17.13 0.18
N ILE A 27 8.11 -16.86 -0.30
CA ILE A 27 7.37 -17.78 -1.17
C ILE A 27 8.16 -18.07 -2.46
N TYR A 28 8.74 -17.04 -3.09
CA TYR A 28 9.50 -17.20 -4.32
C TYR A 28 10.78 -18.02 -4.15
N ILE A 29 11.49 -17.84 -3.04
CA ILE A 29 12.67 -18.68 -2.76
C ILE A 29 12.27 -20.14 -2.45
N CYS A 30 11.11 -20.37 -1.82
CA CYS A 30 10.59 -21.71 -1.52
C CYS A 30 10.16 -22.50 -2.77
N ILE A 31 9.73 -21.80 -3.83
CA ILE A 31 9.27 -22.43 -5.08
C ILE A 31 10.40 -23.11 -5.86
N GLY A 32 11.64 -22.64 -5.71
CA GLY A 32 12.82 -23.27 -6.26
C GLY A 32 13.31 -22.69 -7.59
N LYS A 33 14.60 -22.91 -7.87
CA LYS A 33 15.37 -22.26 -8.96
C LYS A 33 14.77 -22.40 -10.36
N GLY A 34 14.14 -23.54 -10.66
CA GLY A 34 13.61 -23.82 -12.01
C GLY A 34 12.42 -22.96 -12.45
N ASN A 35 11.85 -22.16 -11.55
CA ASN A 35 10.64 -21.37 -11.83
C ASN A 35 10.93 -19.95 -12.32
N PHE A 36 12.18 -19.49 -12.20
CA PHE A 36 12.59 -18.14 -12.54
C PHE A 36 13.79 -18.16 -13.49
N LYS A 37 13.78 -17.24 -14.45
CA LYS A 37 14.94 -16.93 -15.29
C LYS A 37 15.62 -15.70 -14.69
N LEU A 38 16.84 -15.90 -14.21
CA LEU A 38 17.69 -14.84 -13.65
C LEU A 38 18.72 -14.38 -14.71
N PRO A 39 19.21 -13.13 -14.62
CA PRO A 39 20.40 -12.67 -15.34
C PRO A 39 21.62 -13.55 -15.04
N ALA A 40 22.59 -13.60 -15.96
CA ALA A 40 23.79 -14.43 -15.79
C ALA A 40 24.66 -14.04 -14.57
N ASP A 41 24.58 -12.79 -14.14
CA ASP A 41 25.35 -12.23 -13.02
C ASP A 41 24.62 -12.32 -11.67
N GLU A 42 23.38 -12.82 -11.65
CA GLU A 42 22.52 -12.86 -10.45
C GLU A 42 22.36 -14.28 -9.91
N ASP A 43 22.69 -14.43 -8.63
CA ASP A 43 22.53 -15.69 -7.92
C ASP A 43 21.10 -15.91 -7.43
N TYR A 44 20.72 -17.17 -7.29
CA TYR A 44 19.47 -17.54 -6.63
C TYR A 44 19.59 -17.35 -5.12
N ASN A 45 19.35 -16.13 -4.65
CA ASN A 45 19.47 -15.73 -3.25
C ASN A 45 18.20 -14.99 -2.78
N PHE A 46 18.03 -14.90 -1.45
CA PHE A 46 16.90 -14.21 -0.84
C PHE A 46 16.80 -12.74 -1.28
N ILE A 47 17.95 -12.06 -1.43
CA ILE A 47 18.02 -10.64 -1.81
C ILE A 47 17.45 -10.44 -3.22
N THR A 48 17.78 -11.30 -4.17
CA THR A 48 17.29 -11.25 -5.56
C THR A 48 15.77 -11.41 -5.62
N PHE A 49 15.19 -12.31 -4.82
CA PHE A 49 13.72 -12.47 -4.73
C PHE A 49 13.02 -11.37 -3.94
N MET A 50 13.68 -10.78 -2.94
CA MET A 50 13.19 -9.59 -2.26
C MET A 50 13.13 -8.40 -3.21
N TYR A 51 14.12 -8.25 -4.07
CA TYR A 51 14.12 -7.27 -5.14
C TYR A 51 12.98 -7.54 -6.13
N PHE A 52 12.85 -8.77 -6.65
CA PHE A 52 11.74 -9.16 -7.54
C PHE A 52 10.35 -8.87 -6.92
N SER A 53 10.17 -9.24 -5.65
CA SER A 53 8.93 -8.96 -4.90
C SER A 53 8.68 -7.45 -4.77
N SER A 54 9.73 -6.67 -4.48
CA SER A 54 9.61 -5.20 -4.33
C SER A 54 9.22 -4.50 -5.62
N ILE A 55 9.85 -4.87 -6.75
CA ILE A 55 9.53 -4.28 -8.07
C ILE A 55 8.15 -4.72 -8.57
N THR A 56 7.71 -5.93 -8.20
CA THR A 56 6.37 -6.45 -8.56
C THR A 56 5.29 -5.75 -7.75
N MET A 57 5.54 -5.52 -6.46
CA MET A 57 4.63 -4.82 -5.56
C MET A 57 4.48 -3.35 -5.94
N THR A 58 5.59 -2.70 -6.30
CA THR A 58 5.60 -1.30 -6.79
C THR A 58 5.17 -1.17 -8.24
N THR A 59 4.81 -2.28 -8.91
CA THR A 59 4.41 -2.32 -10.33
C THR A 59 5.46 -1.82 -11.32
N LEU A 60 6.73 -1.71 -10.90
CA LEU A 60 7.84 -1.30 -11.75
C LEU A 60 8.14 -2.33 -12.83
N GLY A 61 8.25 -3.61 -12.44
CA GLY A 61 8.36 -4.74 -13.37
C GLY A 61 9.46 -4.60 -14.43
N TYR A 62 10.71 -4.30 -14.04
CA TYR A 62 11.84 -4.11 -14.97
C TYR A 62 12.07 -5.28 -15.94
N GLY A 63 11.65 -6.50 -15.57
CA GLY A 63 11.70 -7.67 -16.44
C GLY A 63 13.09 -8.29 -16.57
N ASP A 64 14.00 -7.96 -15.66
CA ASP A 64 15.30 -8.60 -15.48
C ASP A 64 15.16 -10.02 -14.90
N ILE A 65 14.26 -10.20 -13.94
CA ILE A 65 13.90 -11.50 -13.37
C ILE A 65 12.51 -11.88 -13.88
N LEU A 66 12.41 -13.01 -14.59
CA LEU A 66 11.16 -13.43 -15.22
C LEU A 66 10.65 -14.75 -14.66
N PRO A 67 9.38 -14.81 -14.21
CA PRO A 67 8.74 -16.09 -13.88
C PRO A 67 8.47 -16.89 -15.17
N VAL A 68 9.14 -18.04 -15.31
CA VAL A 68 8.99 -18.90 -16.50
C VAL A 68 7.83 -19.87 -16.38
N THR A 69 7.52 -20.36 -15.18
CA THR A 69 6.44 -21.33 -14.94
C THR A 69 5.09 -20.65 -14.74
N SER A 70 4.01 -21.36 -15.09
CA SER A 70 2.63 -20.87 -14.89
C SER A 70 2.34 -20.56 -13.42
N LEU A 71 2.91 -21.33 -12.50
CA LEU A 71 2.76 -21.12 -11.05
C LEU A 71 3.40 -19.80 -10.61
N ALA A 72 4.65 -19.53 -11.00
CA ALA A 72 5.35 -18.29 -10.65
C ALA A 72 4.66 -17.05 -11.26
N ARG A 73 4.14 -17.16 -12.49
CA ARG A 73 3.36 -16.09 -13.14
C ARG A 73 2.05 -15.82 -12.43
N GLY A 74 1.34 -16.88 -12.00
CA GLY A 74 0.10 -16.76 -11.24
C GLY A 74 0.33 -16.02 -9.91
N LEU A 75 1.39 -16.39 -9.18
CA LEU A 75 1.75 -15.72 -7.93
C LEU A 75 2.14 -14.26 -8.11
N ALA A 76 2.95 -13.94 -9.12
CA ALA A 76 3.29 -12.56 -9.43
C ALA A 76 2.05 -11.72 -9.76
N SER A 77 1.11 -12.30 -10.51
CA SER A 77 -0.16 -11.63 -10.85
C SER A 77 -1.01 -11.37 -9.60
N ILE A 78 -1.16 -12.37 -8.74
CA ILE A 78 -1.89 -12.25 -7.47
C ILE A 78 -1.22 -11.20 -6.57
N GLN A 79 0.10 -11.20 -6.49
CA GLN A 79 0.86 -10.22 -5.72
C GLN A 79 0.55 -8.79 -6.15
N THR A 80 0.60 -8.50 -7.45
CA THR A 80 0.32 -7.16 -7.97
C THR A 80 -1.12 -6.72 -7.70
N ILE A 81 -2.09 -7.62 -7.87
CA ILE A 81 -3.51 -7.32 -7.57
C ILE A 81 -3.68 -6.98 -6.09
N LEU A 82 -3.11 -7.78 -5.19
CA LEU A 82 -3.15 -7.52 -3.75
C LEU A 82 -2.48 -6.19 -3.38
N GLY A 83 -1.32 -5.88 -3.98
CA GLY A 83 -0.63 -4.62 -3.76
C GLY A 83 -1.49 -3.40 -4.11
N ILE A 84 -2.12 -3.42 -5.30
CA ILE A 84 -3.01 -2.34 -5.76
C ILE A 84 -4.22 -2.18 -4.83
N VAL A 85 -4.84 -3.29 -4.43
CA VAL A 85 -6.00 -3.27 -3.51
C VAL A 85 -5.63 -2.63 -2.17
N ILE A 86 -4.47 -2.96 -1.60
CA ILE A 86 -4.00 -2.40 -0.33
C ILE A 86 -3.71 -0.91 -0.46
N ILE A 87 -3.06 -0.49 -1.54
CA ILE A 87 -2.84 0.94 -1.83
C ILE A 87 -4.18 1.67 -1.95
N GLY A 88 -5.17 1.06 -2.62
CA GLY A 88 -6.53 1.61 -2.73
C GLY A 88 -7.20 1.82 -1.38
N PHE A 89 -7.11 0.83 -0.47
CA PHE A 89 -7.64 0.96 0.88
C PHE A 89 -6.90 2.02 1.71
N PHE A 90 -5.58 2.11 1.57
CA PHE A 90 -4.79 3.16 2.20
C PHE A 90 -5.24 4.56 1.75
N LEU A 91 -5.37 4.76 0.43
CA LEU A 91 -5.85 6.02 -0.13
C LEU A 91 -7.27 6.34 0.31
N ASN A 92 -8.17 5.35 0.36
CA ASN A 92 -9.52 5.53 0.87
C ASN A 92 -9.53 6.02 2.33
N SER A 93 -8.68 5.43 3.17
CA SER A 93 -8.52 5.84 4.57
C SER A 93 -7.93 7.26 4.72
N VAL A 94 -7.07 7.70 3.80
CA VAL A 94 -6.58 9.10 3.78
C VAL A 94 -7.69 10.05 3.32
N ALA A 95 -8.37 9.71 2.23
CA ALA A 95 -9.42 10.55 1.64
C ALA A 95 -10.61 10.75 2.59
N SER A 96 -11.00 9.70 3.33
CA SER A 96 -12.06 9.80 4.32
C SER A 96 -11.74 10.80 5.44
N LYS A 97 -10.47 10.93 5.83
CA LYS A 97 -10.04 11.91 6.84
C LYS A 97 -10.12 13.34 6.32
N GLN A 98 -9.65 13.56 5.09
CA GLN A 98 -9.74 14.89 4.48
C GLN A 98 -11.19 15.36 4.33
N ALA A 99 -12.10 14.44 3.97
CA ALA A 99 -13.52 14.77 3.86
C ALA A 99 -14.13 15.16 5.22
N GLU A 100 -13.77 14.46 6.30
CA GLU A 100 -14.23 14.76 7.66
C GLU A 100 -13.67 16.11 8.15
N ASP A 101 -12.39 16.38 7.95
CA ASP A 101 -11.75 17.64 8.36
C ASP A 101 -12.37 18.86 7.66
N LEU A 102 -12.71 18.74 6.38
CA LEU A 102 -13.37 19.81 5.62
C LEU A 102 -14.78 20.11 6.13
N ALA A 103 -15.57 19.08 6.44
CA ALA A 103 -16.92 19.24 6.98
C ALA A 103 -16.92 19.97 8.33
N LEU A 104 -15.93 19.70 9.18
CA LEU A 104 -15.79 20.36 10.49
C LEU A 104 -15.43 21.85 10.36
N LEU A 105 -14.68 22.24 9.32
CA LEU A 105 -14.37 23.65 9.05
C LEU A 105 -15.61 24.41 8.57
N GLU A 106 -16.45 23.76 7.76
CA GLU A 106 -17.72 24.34 7.32
C GLU A 106 -18.66 24.57 8.52
N GLU A 107 -18.81 23.58 9.40
CA GLU A 107 -19.58 23.73 10.64
C GLU A 107 -19.02 24.83 11.54
N ARG A 108 -17.70 24.91 11.73
CA ARG A 108 -17.08 25.99 12.54
C ARG A 108 -17.29 27.37 11.95
N SER A 109 -17.22 27.50 10.63
CA SER A 109 -17.43 28.80 9.95
C SER A 109 -18.87 29.28 10.14
N CYS A 110 -19.85 28.37 10.08
CA CYS A 110 -21.25 28.66 10.37
C CYS A 110 -21.46 29.11 11.83
N GLN A 111 -20.88 28.38 12.79
CA GLN A 111 -20.96 28.73 14.21
C GLN A 111 -20.36 30.11 14.52
N LEU A 112 -19.20 30.42 13.94
CA LEU A 112 -18.55 31.73 14.09
C LEU A 112 -19.38 32.85 13.47
N GLY A 113 -19.99 32.61 12.30
CA GLY A 113 -20.94 33.54 11.67
C GLY A 113 -22.13 33.85 12.58
N LEU A 114 -22.76 32.81 13.15
CA LEU A 114 -23.89 32.96 14.07
C LEU A 114 -23.51 33.69 15.36
N GLN A 115 -22.34 33.38 15.94
CA GLN A 115 -21.83 34.09 17.12
C GLN A 115 -21.60 35.57 16.83
N HIS A 116 -21.08 35.91 15.65
CA HIS A 116 -20.86 37.29 15.25
C HIS A 116 -22.19 38.05 15.07
N THR A 117 -23.20 37.44 14.45
CA THR A 117 -24.53 38.05 14.31
C THR A 117 -25.26 38.24 15.64
N MET A 118 -25.10 37.32 16.59
CA MET A 118 -25.71 37.44 17.93
C MET A 118 -25.07 38.53 18.78
N LYS A 119 -23.77 38.80 18.59
CA LYS A 119 -23.01 39.78 19.39
C LYS A 119 -23.13 41.22 18.87
N TYR A 120 -23.35 41.40 17.57
CA TYR A 120 -23.39 42.71 16.90
C TYR A 120 -24.72 43.00 16.18
N GLY A 121 -25.72 42.14 16.33
CA GLY A 121 -27.08 42.41 15.89
C GLY A 121 -27.72 43.52 16.74
N TYR A 122 -28.28 44.53 16.05
CA TYR A 122 -29.10 45.62 16.61
C TYR A 122 -30.37 45.10 17.28
#